data_AF-A0A4Y2FXA4-F1
#
_entry.id   AF-A0A4Y2FXA4-F1
#
_cell.length_a   1.000
_cell.length_b   1.000
_cell.length_c   1.000
_cell.angle_alpha   90.00
_cell.angle_beta   90.00
_cell.angle_gamma   90.00
#
_symmetry.space_group_name_H-M   'P 1'
#
loop_
_entity.id
_entity.type
_entity.pdbx_description
1 polymer ?
#
loop_
_entity_poly.entity_id
_entity_poly.type
_entity_poly.pdbx_seq_one_letter_code
_entity_poly.pdbx_strand_id
1 'polypeptide(L)'
;MALFFHFTAVLQHVKKTLATSKVFIYPELLPVCGFREIFEKQKTKFSAPEDNLIALGMEQFADVKNPVEYIHALLVPTKTVEQIKIRIKNSKVKKNPLDNPIK
;
A
#
# COMPACT_ATOMS: atom_id res chain seq x y z
N MET A 1 -15.52 -1.38 -30.70
CA MET A 1 -14.15 -0.97 -30.35
C MET A 1 -14.21 -0.19 -29.04
N ALA A 2 -13.86 -0.81 -27.92
CA ALA A 2 -13.78 -0.12 -26.63
C ALA A 2 -12.45 0.64 -26.58
N LEU A 3 -12.50 1.96 -26.75
CA LEU A 3 -11.37 2.83 -26.45
C LEU A 3 -11.08 2.70 -24.95
N PHE A 4 -10.04 1.97 -24.61
CA PHE A 4 -9.45 1.98 -23.28
C PHE A 4 -8.86 3.37 -23.03
N PHE A 5 -9.70 4.31 -22.60
CA PHE A 5 -9.23 5.56 -22.00
C PHE A 5 -8.55 5.19 -20.69
N HIS A 6 -7.23 5.03 -20.74
CA HIS A 6 -6.40 4.96 -19.56
C HIS A 6 -6.50 6.32 -18.84
N PHE A 7 -7.40 6.41 -17.86
CA PHE A 7 -7.58 7.59 -17.01
C PHE A 7 -6.31 7.79 -16.17
N THR A 8 -5.32 8.50 -16.71
CA THR A 8 -4.20 9.02 -15.92
C THR A 8 -4.73 10.15 -15.05
N ALA A 9 -4.34 10.17 -13.78
CA ALA A 9 -4.68 11.33 -12.95
C ALA A 9 -3.79 12.51 -13.32
N VAL A 10 -4.41 13.70 -13.26
CA VAL A 10 -3.73 14.95 -13.52
C VAL A 10 -2.80 15.26 -12.35
N LEU A 11 -1.54 15.64 -12.64
CA LEU A 11 -0.56 16.01 -11.63
C LEU A 11 -1.03 17.23 -10.82
N GLN A 12 -0.62 17.30 -9.55
CA GLN A 12 -1.13 18.32 -8.63
C GLN A 12 -0.86 19.77 -9.09
N HIS A 13 0.29 20.02 -9.72
CA HIS A 13 0.61 21.34 -10.26
C HIS A 13 -0.30 21.71 -11.44
N VAL A 14 -0.66 20.74 -12.29
CA VAL A 14 -1.59 20.96 -13.40
C VAL A 14 -2.99 21.25 -12.88
N LYS A 15 -3.47 20.53 -11.86
CA LYS A 15 -4.76 20.83 -11.18
C LYS A 15 -4.78 22.27 -10.66
N LYS A 16 -3.70 22.71 -10.03
CA LYS A 16 -3.57 24.08 -9.51
C LYS A 16 -3.58 25.11 -10.64
N THR A 17 -2.84 24.88 -11.73
CA THR A 17 -2.82 25.77 -12.89
C THR A 17 -4.20 25.91 -13.53
N LEU A 18 -4.92 24.79 -13.71
CA LEU A 18 -6.29 24.80 -14.24
C LEU A 18 -7.23 25.59 -13.33
N ALA A 19 -7.14 25.39 -12.01
CA ALA A 19 -7.97 26.09 -11.03
C ALA A 19 -7.70 27.62 -10.95
N THR A 20 -6.46 28.06 -11.19
CA THR A 20 -6.09 29.49 -11.13
C THR A 20 -6.17 30.21 -12.48
N SER A 21 -6.36 29.48 -13.58
CA SER A 21 -6.37 30.04 -14.92
C SER A 21 -7.69 30.73 -15.23
N LYS A 22 -7.62 31.93 -15.80
CA LYS A 22 -8.79 32.67 -16.31
C LYS A 22 -9.33 32.14 -17.64
N VAL A 23 -8.65 31.16 -18.25
CA VAL A 23 -9.04 30.56 -19.53
C VAL A 23 -10.04 29.42 -19.31
N PHE A 24 -9.92 28.69 -18.19
CA PHE A 24 -10.74 27.51 -17.88
C PHE A 24 -11.93 27.85 -16.98
N ILE A 25 -12.74 28.85 -17.38
CA ILE A 25 -13.94 29.26 -16.64
C ILE A 25 -15.11 28.29 -16.87
N TYR A 26 -15.18 27.72 -18.08
CA TYR A 26 -16.28 26.84 -18.47
C TYR A 26 -15.92 25.36 -18.31
N PRO A 27 -16.87 24.52 -17.87
CA PRO A 27 -16.64 23.09 -17.70
C PRO A 27 -16.29 22.37 -19.01
N GLU A 28 -16.78 22.87 -20.15
CA GLU A 28 -16.48 22.35 -21.50
C GLU A 28 -14.98 22.44 -21.85
N LEU A 29 -14.25 23.37 -21.21
CA LEU A 29 -12.83 23.63 -21.46
C LEU A 29 -11.93 22.78 -20.55
N LEU A 30 -12.49 22.14 -19.53
CA LEU A 30 -11.74 21.27 -18.64
C LEU A 30 -11.51 19.91 -19.30
N PRO A 31 -10.39 19.25 -19.01
CA PRO A 31 -10.22 17.85 -19.36
C PRO A 31 -11.39 17.01 -18.83
N VAL A 32 -12.01 16.22 -19.72
CA VAL A 32 -13.13 15.31 -19.41
C VAL A 32 -12.73 14.22 -18.39
N CYS A 33 -11.42 14.04 -18.17
CA CYS A 33 -10.84 13.00 -17.32
C CYS A 33 -9.71 13.53 -16.41
N GLY A 34 -9.42 12.81 -15.31
CA GLY A 34 -8.20 13.02 -14.52
C GLY A 34 -8.30 13.91 -13.27
N PHE A 35 -9.47 14.49 -12.98
CA PHE A 35 -9.76 15.15 -11.69
C PHE A 35 -10.17 14.18 -10.57
N ARG A 36 -10.23 12.87 -10.84
CA ARG A 36 -10.54 11.87 -9.82
C ARG A 36 -9.44 11.86 -8.76
N GLU A 37 -9.83 11.78 -7.50
CA GLU A 37 -8.89 11.44 -6.42
C GLU A 37 -8.33 10.05 -6.71
N ILE A 38 -7.02 9.98 -7.00
CA ILE A 38 -6.33 8.72 -6.78
C ILE A 38 -6.24 8.63 -5.27
N PHE A 39 -7.02 7.73 -4.67
CA PHE A 39 -6.67 7.25 -3.35
C PHE A 39 -5.32 6.57 -3.50
N GLU A 40 -4.24 7.31 -3.21
CA GLU A 40 -2.93 6.70 -3.05
C GLU A 40 -3.14 5.58 -2.04
N LYS A 41 -3.00 4.32 -2.49
CA LYS A 41 -3.13 3.17 -1.60
C LYS A 41 -2.11 3.39 -0.48
N GLN A 42 -2.59 3.86 0.67
CA GLN A 42 -1.71 4.20 1.76
C GLN A 42 -0.87 2.97 2.08
N LYS A 43 0.45 3.14 2.15
CA LYS A 43 1.35 2.04 2.46
C LYS A 43 0.92 1.45 3.79
N THR A 44 0.58 0.16 3.77
CA THR A 44 0.13 -0.56 4.95
C THR A 44 1.24 -0.56 6.00
N LYS A 45 0.97 0.09 7.13
CA LYS A 45 1.90 0.12 8.27
C LYS A 45 1.53 -0.99 9.24
N PHE A 46 2.55 -1.61 9.80
CA PHE A 46 2.43 -2.51 10.94
C PHE A 46 2.91 -1.76 12.18
N SER A 47 2.12 -1.84 13.24
CA SER A 47 2.47 -1.36 14.56
C SER A 47 3.32 -2.40 15.30
N ALA A 48 4.08 -1.97 16.32
CA ALA A 48 4.88 -2.88 17.12
C ALA A 48 4.05 -4.00 17.81
N PRO A 49 2.85 -3.73 18.35
CA PRO A 49 1.99 -4.80 18.89
C PRO A 49 1.53 -5.79 17.81
N GLU A 50 1.19 -5.33 16.60
CA GLU A 50 0.82 -6.23 15.49
C GLU A 50 1.99 -7.15 15.10
N ASP A 51 3.22 -6.63 15.07
CA ASP A 51 4.40 -7.44 14.80
C ASP A 51 4.63 -8.51 15.89
N ASN A 52 4.40 -8.17 17.16
CA ASN A 52 4.48 -9.12 18.28
C ASN A 52 3.41 -10.22 18.16
N LEU A 53 2.17 -9.86 17.79
CA LEU A 53 1.09 -10.83 17.56
C LEU A 53 1.41 -11.77 16.40
N ILE A 54 2.01 -11.27 15.33
CA ILE A 54 2.46 -12.10 14.20
C ILE A 54 3.56 -13.06 14.65
N ALA A 55 4.52 -12.61 15.46
CA ALA A 55 5.58 -13.47 15.99
C ALA A 55 5.01 -14.60 16.87
N LEU A 56 4.11 -14.25 17.79
CA LEU A 56 3.43 -15.20 18.67
C LEU A 56 2.61 -16.21 17.87
N GLY A 57 1.81 -15.75 16.90
CA GLY A 57 1.02 -16.63 16.05
C GLY A 57 1.89 -17.54 15.19
N MET A 58 3.07 -17.09 14.77
CA MET A 58 4.01 -17.93 14.03
C MET A 58 4.57 -19.07 14.85
N GLU A 59 4.80 -18.85 16.14
CA GLU A 59 5.21 -19.90 17.08
C GLU A 59 4.03 -20.85 17.38
N GLN A 60 2.85 -20.30 17.68
CA GLN A 60 1.68 -21.08 18.07
C GLN A 60 1.15 -21.99 16.94
N PHE A 61 1.22 -21.55 15.68
CA PHE A 61 0.68 -22.29 14.54
C PHE A 61 1.76 -23.04 13.74
N ALA A 62 2.94 -23.29 14.32
CA ALA A 62 4.07 -23.92 13.61
C ALA A 62 3.72 -25.28 12.98
N ASP A 63 2.87 -26.07 13.63
CA ASP A 63 2.47 -27.42 13.18
C ASP A 63 1.26 -27.41 12.21
N VAL A 64 0.73 -26.23 11.87
CA VAL A 64 -0.45 -26.10 11.02
C VAL A 64 -0.04 -25.84 9.57
N LYS A 65 -0.78 -26.40 8.60
CA LYS A 65 -0.47 -26.26 7.16
C LYS A 65 -0.38 -24.80 6.67
N ASN A 66 -1.25 -23.91 7.18
CA ASN A 66 -1.36 -22.52 6.73
C ASN A 66 -1.39 -21.53 7.91
N PRO A 67 -0.29 -21.35 8.64
CA PRO A 67 -0.28 -20.57 9.87
C PRO A 67 -0.66 -19.10 9.65
N VAL A 68 -0.36 -18.54 8.47
CA VAL A 68 -0.67 -17.15 8.13
C VAL A 68 -2.18 -16.90 8.03
N GLU A 69 -2.96 -17.88 7.57
CA GLU A 69 -4.41 -17.75 7.47
C GLU A 69 -5.06 -17.65 8.86
N TYR A 70 -4.53 -18.42 9.83
CA TYR A 70 -4.95 -18.33 11.23
C TYR A 70 -4.51 -17.02 11.89
N ILE A 71 -3.32 -16.52 11.56
CA ILE A 71 -2.87 -15.19 12.04
C ILE A 71 -3.78 -14.08 11.52
N HIS A 72 -4.15 -14.12 10.24
CA HIS A 72 -5.13 -13.20 9.68
C HIS A 72 -6.48 -13.31 10.39
N ALA A 73 -7.01 -14.53 10.52
CA ALA A 73 -8.36 -14.74 11.04
C ALA A 73 -8.50 -14.44 12.54
N LEU A 74 -7.46 -14.72 13.35
CA LEU A 74 -7.56 -14.73 14.82
C LEU A 74 -6.78 -13.61 15.51
N LEU A 75 -5.71 -13.09 14.90
CA LEU A 75 -4.79 -12.14 15.56
C LEU A 75 -4.81 -10.76 14.89
N VAL A 76 -4.75 -10.71 13.56
CA VAL A 76 -4.61 -9.46 12.79
C VAL A 76 -5.62 -9.41 11.65
N PRO A 77 -6.94 -9.32 11.93
CA PRO A 77 -7.98 -9.28 10.90
C PRO A 77 -7.98 -7.98 10.07
N THR A 78 -7.22 -6.97 10.51
CA THR A 78 -7.12 -5.68 9.83
C THR A 78 -6.14 -5.68 8.66
N LYS A 79 -5.39 -6.77 8.45
CA LYS A 79 -4.36 -6.89 7.42
C LYS A 79 -4.63 -8.13 6.59
N THR A 80 -4.43 -8.04 5.28
CA THR A 80 -4.55 -9.17 4.35
C THR A 80 -3.47 -10.22 4.58
N VAL A 81 -3.76 -11.46 4.19
CA VAL A 81 -2.81 -12.59 4.27
C VAL A 81 -1.52 -12.27 3.53
N GLU A 82 -1.61 -11.62 2.37
CA GLU A 82 -0.48 -11.21 1.54
C GLU A 82 0.41 -10.18 2.26
N GLN A 83 -0.20 -9.17 2.90
CA GLN A 83 0.53 -8.17 3.67
C GLN A 83 1.30 -8.81 4.84
N ILE A 84 0.69 -9.78 5.54
CA ILE A 84 1.32 -10.50 6.64
C ILE A 84 2.48 -11.37 6.12
N LYS A 85 2.30 -12.11 5.00
CA LYS A 85 3.39 -12.87 4.35
C LYS A 85 4.59 -11.98 3.99
N ILE A 86 4.32 -10.83 3.37
CA ILE A 86 5.35 -9.87 3.00
C ILE A 86 6.05 -9.33 4.25
N ARG A 87 5.31 -9.00 5.31
CA ARG A 87 5.86 -8.51 6.56
C ARG A 87 6.81 -9.53 7.21
N ILE A 88 6.39 -10.80 7.30
CA ILE A 88 7.21 -11.90 7.84
C ILE A 88 8.48 -12.07 7.01
N LYS A 89 8.37 -12.09 5.68
CA LYS A 89 9.52 -12.18 4.76
C LYS A 89 10.51 -11.04 5.02
N ASN A 90 10.03 -9.80 5.09
CA ASN A 90 10.87 -8.61 5.29
C ASN A 90 11.49 -8.58 6.69
N SER A 91 10.82 -9.10 7.72
CA SER A 91 11.35 -9.18 9.08
C SER A 91 12.50 -10.20 9.20
N LYS A 92 12.47 -11.31 8.45
CA LYS A 92 13.58 -12.29 8.42
C LYS A 92 14.87 -11.71 7.84
N VAL A 93 14.77 -10.79 6.88
CA VAL A 93 15.91 -10.20 6.16
C VAL A 93 16.69 -9.18 7.00
N LYS A 94 16.08 -8.54 8.00
CA LYS A 94 16.72 -7.46 8.79
C LYS A 94 17.79 -7.92 9.80
N LYS A 95 18.18 -9.20 9.82
CA LYS A 95 19.06 -9.78 10.84
C LYS A 95 20.56 -9.71 10.57
N ASN A 96 21.04 -9.01 9.54
CA ASN A 96 22.49 -8.79 9.35
C ASN A 96 22.85 -7.28 9.37
N PRO A 97 23.04 -6.67 10.55
CA PRO A 97 23.67 -5.36 10.66
C PRO A 97 25.21 -5.39 10.53
N LEU A 98 25.82 -6.55 10.24
CA LEU A 98 27.28 -6.75 10.19
C LEU A 98 27.89 -6.86 8.79
N ASP A 99 27.12 -6.62 7.73
CA ASP A 99 27.61 -6.79 6.34
C ASP A 99 27.71 -5.44 5.60
N ASN A 100 28.32 -4.44 6.24
CA ASN A 100 28.66 -3.18 5.58
C ASN A 100 30.18 -3.00 5.53
N PRO A 101 30.86 -3.44 4.46
CA PRO A 101 32.32 -3.36 4.33
C PRO A 101 32.87 -1.98 3.94
N ILE A 102 32.11 -0.88 4.07
CA ILE A 102 32.59 0.46 3.74
C ILE A 102 33.14 1.13 5.01
N LYS A 103 34.48 1.09 5.15
CA LYS A 103 35.31 2.01 5.94
C LYS A 103 35.75 3.18 5.09
#